data_AF-A0A4Q5VIH1-F1
#
_entry.id   AF-A0A4Q5VIH1-F1
#
_cell.length_a   1.000
_cell.length_b   1.000
_cell.length_c   1.000
_cell.angle_alpha   90.00
_cell.angle_beta   90.00
_cell.angle_gamma   90.00
#
_symmetry.space_group_name_H-M   'P 1'
#
loop_
_entity.id
_entity.type
_entity.pdbx_description
1 polymer ?
#
loop_
_entity_poly.entity_id
_entity_poly.type
_entity_poly.pdbx_seq_one_letter_code
_entity_poly.pdbx_strand_id
1 'polypeptide(L)'
;LLNTHAALKAQGYDAAAYGDLFLEDLRQYRLQQLEKAGLQGLFPLWGRDTKALLEDFIALGFRAVIVAVNESLLDRSFCGRALDAAFLRDLPPGVDPCGENGEYHSFVYDGPVFLRPVPFRKGEVLQRSYPAPRSSDDCFAEPQPETVFSFLELAT
;
A
#
# COMPACT_ATOMS: atom_id res chain seq x y z
N LEU A 1 18.21 -6.90 1.65
CA LEU A 1 18.11 -5.75 0.71
C LEU A 1 19.45 -5.41 0.08
N LEU A 2 20.52 -5.17 0.85
CA LEU A 2 21.84 -4.78 0.30
C LEU A 2 22.38 -5.72 -0.78
N ASN A 3 22.31 -7.04 -0.58
CA ASN A 3 22.75 -8.03 -1.58
C ASN A 3 21.96 -7.93 -2.89
N THR A 4 20.65 -7.68 -2.81
CA THR A 4 19.79 -7.49 -3.98
C THR A 4 20.16 -6.20 -4.72
N HIS A 5 20.37 -5.10 -3.98
CA HIS A 5 20.77 -3.82 -4.57
C HIS A 5 22.13 -3.89 -5.26
N ALA A 6 23.12 -4.55 -4.63
CA ALA A 6 24.44 -4.75 -5.22
C ALA A 6 24.37 -5.59 -6.51
N ALA A 7 23.53 -6.63 -6.53
CA ALA A 7 23.30 -7.45 -7.72
C ALA A 7 22.66 -6.64 -8.87
N LEU A 8 21.71 -5.75 -8.56
CA LEU A 8 21.11 -4.85 -9.56
C LEU A 8 22.13 -3.83 -10.08
N LYS A 9 22.96 -3.25 -9.21
CA LYS A 9 24.03 -2.35 -9.65
C LYS A 9 25.01 -3.06 -10.60
N ALA A 10 25.38 -4.31 -10.29
CA ALA A 10 26.23 -5.12 -11.16
C ALA A 10 25.60 -5.46 -12.52
N GLN A 11 24.26 -5.42 -12.63
CA GLN A 11 23.53 -5.55 -13.89
C GLN A 11 23.42 -4.24 -14.68
N GLY A 12 23.96 -3.12 -14.17
CA GLY A 12 23.96 -1.82 -14.83
C GLY A 12 22.77 -0.92 -14.50
N TYR A 13 21.97 -1.24 -13.49
CA TYR A 13 20.94 -0.33 -13.00
C TYR A 13 21.56 0.77 -12.13
N ASP A 14 21.10 2.01 -12.30
CA ASP A 14 21.65 3.17 -11.58
C ASP A 14 20.73 3.77 -10.52
N ALA A 15 19.44 3.46 -10.57
CA ALA A 15 18.45 4.04 -9.68
C ALA A 15 17.38 3.03 -9.25
N ALA A 16 16.78 3.28 -8.10
CA ALA A 16 15.59 2.61 -7.61
C ALA A 16 14.54 3.66 -7.23
N ALA A 17 13.31 3.49 -7.74
CA ALA A 17 12.19 4.35 -7.44
C ALA A 17 11.23 3.69 -6.44
N TYR A 18 10.75 4.46 -5.47
CA TYR A 18 9.73 4.03 -4.50
C TYR A 18 8.50 4.92 -4.56
N GLY A 19 7.34 4.31 -4.33
CA GLY A 19 6.06 5.00 -4.25
C GLY A 19 5.71 5.55 -2.86
N ASP A 20 6.66 5.58 -1.91
CA ASP A 20 6.40 6.06 -0.55
C ASP A 20 6.00 7.56 -0.56
N LEU A 21 5.05 7.96 0.30
CA LEU A 21 4.55 9.34 0.36
C LEU A 21 5.12 10.18 1.50
N PHE A 22 5.15 9.67 2.74
CA PHE A 22 5.42 10.51 3.91
C PHE A 22 6.39 9.99 4.99
N LEU A 23 6.64 8.69 5.10
CA LEU A 23 7.41 8.14 6.23
C LEU A 23 8.92 8.44 6.12
N GLU A 24 9.34 9.61 6.64
CA GLU A 24 10.71 10.15 6.43
C GLU A 24 11.79 9.19 6.95
N ASP A 25 11.59 8.56 8.11
CA ASP A 25 12.53 7.57 8.64
C ASP A 25 12.71 6.37 7.69
N LEU A 26 11.62 5.91 7.06
CA LEU A 26 11.66 4.84 6.06
C LEU A 26 12.40 5.31 4.80
N ARG A 27 12.14 6.53 4.34
CA ARG A 27 12.84 7.13 3.20
C ARG A 27 14.34 7.23 3.46
N GLN A 28 14.75 7.75 4.61
CA GLN A 28 16.15 7.88 5.00
C GLN A 28 16.81 6.51 5.10
N TYR A 29 16.14 5.52 5.70
CA TYR A 29 16.61 4.15 5.72
C TYR A 29 16.84 3.60 4.31
N ARG A 30 15.88 3.76 3.38
CA ARG A 30 16.03 3.32 1.99
C ARG A 30 17.19 4.00 1.29
N LEU A 31 17.34 5.33 1.45
CA LEU A 31 18.45 6.10 0.87
C LEU A 31 19.80 5.58 1.35
N GLN A 32 19.97 5.36 2.66
CA GLN A 32 21.20 4.80 3.22
C GLN A 32 21.52 3.40 2.67
N GLN A 33 20.51 2.56 2.43
CA GLN A 33 20.71 1.23 1.85
C GLN A 33 21.08 1.26 0.37
N LEU A 34 20.56 2.23 -0.38
CA LEU A 34 20.88 2.42 -1.80
C LEU A 34 22.27 3.04 -2.00
N GLU A 35 22.62 4.02 -1.17
CA GLU A 35 23.93 4.67 -1.19
C GLU A 35 25.05 3.64 -0.99
N LYS A 36 24.89 2.71 -0.04
CA LYS A 36 25.81 1.59 0.19
C LYS A 36 25.98 0.68 -1.02
N ALA A 37 25.00 0.64 -1.93
CA ALA A 37 25.04 -0.15 -3.16
C ALA A 37 25.39 0.67 -4.41
N GLY A 38 25.65 1.98 -4.28
CA GLY A 38 25.91 2.88 -5.41
C GLY A 38 24.70 3.11 -6.31
N LEU A 39 23.48 3.04 -5.77
CA LEU A 39 22.23 3.32 -6.46
C LEU A 39 21.64 4.67 -6.02
N GLN A 40 21.01 5.38 -6.95
CA GLN A 40 20.24 6.59 -6.67
C GLN A 40 18.82 6.22 -6.18
N GLY A 41 18.37 6.81 -5.08
CA GLY A 41 16.98 6.69 -4.62
C GLY A 41 16.09 7.77 -5.23
N LEU A 42 14.98 7.37 -5.83
CA LEU A 42 13.97 8.25 -6.41
C LEU A 42 12.64 8.11 -5.67
N PHE A 43 12.01 9.23 -5.30
CA PHE A 43 10.74 9.27 -4.57
C PHE A 43 9.78 10.25 -5.27
N PRO A 44 9.26 9.90 -6.46
CA PRO A 44 8.51 10.83 -7.31
C PRO A 44 7.18 11.31 -6.69
N LEU A 45 6.63 10.57 -5.73
CA LEU A 45 5.37 10.90 -5.08
C LEU A 45 5.54 11.59 -3.73
N TRP A 46 6.78 11.76 -3.25
CA TRP A 46 7.07 12.25 -1.91
C TRP A 46 6.38 13.57 -1.59
N GLY A 47 5.65 13.63 -0.47
CA GLY A 47 5.00 14.85 0.01
C GLY A 47 3.82 15.34 -0.84
N ARG A 48 3.35 14.55 -1.82
CA ARG A 48 2.17 14.89 -2.61
C ARG A 48 0.88 14.65 -1.82
N ASP A 49 -0.14 15.46 -2.10
CA ASP A 49 -1.48 15.30 -1.54
C ASP A 49 -2.11 13.98 -2.00
N THR A 50 -2.61 13.18 -1.05
CA THR A 50 -3.11 11.82 -1.31
C THR A 50 -4.42 11.82 -2.06
N LYS A 51 -5.30 12.79 -1.81
CA LYS A 51 -6.54 12.94 -2.56
C LYS A 51 -6.26 13.26 -4.03
N ALA A 52 -5.42 14.27 -4.31
CA ALA A 52 -5.04 14.64 -5.66
C ALA A 52 -4.33 13.49 -6.38
N LEU A 53 -3.50 12.72 -5.67
CA LEU A 53 -2.86 11.52 -6.23
C LEU A 53 -3.85 10.44 -6.63
N LEU A 54 -4.85 10.16 -5.80
CA LEU A 54 -5.87 9.18 -6.13
C LEU A 54 -6.75 9.67 -7.30
N GLU A 55 -7.08 10.96 -7.34
CA GLU A 55 -7.78 11.58 -8.47
C GLU A 55 -6.98 11.45 -9.77
N ASP A 56 -5.67 11.73 -9.75
CA ASP A 56 -4.76 11.52 -10.88
C ASP A 56 -4.72 10.05 -11.32
N PHE A 57 -4.62 9.11 -10.37
CA PHE A 57 -4.61 7.68 -10.65
C PHE A 57 -5.87 7.26 -11.42
N ILE A 58 -7.04 7.73 -10.98
CA ILE A 58 -8.32 7.46 -11.64
C ILE A 58 -8.38 8.14 -13.01
N ALA A 59 -7.98 9.41 -13.10
CA ALA A 59 -8.03 10.20 -14.34
C ALA A 59 -7.10 9.65 -15.42
N LEU A 60 -5.94 9.11 -15.03
CA LEU A 60 -5.03 8.42 -15.93
C LEU A 60 -5.58 7.07 -16.42
N GLY A 61 -6.67 6.57 -15.83
CA GLY A 61 -7.33 5.34 -16.27
C GLY A 61 -6.75 4.06 -15.66
N PHE A 62 -5.98 4.16 -14.58
CA PHE A 62 -5.62 2.98 -13.81
C PHE A 62 -6.86 2.38 -13.13
N ARG A 63 -6.85 1.05 -12.95
CA ARG A 63 -7.92 0.33 -12.29
C ARG A 63 -7.36 -0.56 -11.20
N ALA A 64 -7.88 -0.38 -10.00
CA ALA A 64 -7.57 -1.23 -8.87
C ALA A 64 -8.83 -1.76 -8.18
N VAL A 65 -8.67 -2.83 -7.43
CA VAL A 65 -9.68 -3.36 -6.50
C VAL A 65 -9.09 -3.38 -5.10
N ILE A 66 -9.90 -3.05 -4.09
CA ILE A 66 -9.48 -3.18 -2.70
C ILE A 66 -9.45 -4.65 -2.31
N VAL A 67 -8.30 -5.12 -1.81
CA VAL A 67 -8.05 -6.52 -1.47
C VAL A 67 -7.83 -6.78 0.00
N ALA A 68 -7.53 -5.74 0.79
CA ALA A 68 -7.44 -5.84 2.23
C ALA A 68 -7.99 -4.56 2.84
N VAL A 69 -8.71 -4.66 3.96
CA VAL A 69 -9.20 -3.53 4.75
C VAL A 69 -8.92 -3.80 6.21
N ASN A 70 -8.36 -2.81 6.91
CA ASN A 70 -8.26 -2.81 8.36
C ASN A 70 -9.59 -2.32 8.95
N GLU A 71 -10.36 -3.23 9.56
CA GLU A 71 -11.71 -2.94 10.05
C GLU A 71 -11.74 -1.96 11.23
N SER A 72 -10.59 -1.75 11.88
CA SER A 72 -10.46 -0.71 12.91
C SER A 72 -10.42 0.71 12.35
N LEU A 73 -10.15 0.87 11.05
CA LEU A 73 -9.96 2.17 10.39
C LEU A 73 -10.98 2.43 9.27
N LEU A 74 -11.43 1.37 8.58
CA LEU A 74 -12.35 1.47 7.46
C LEU A 74 -13.31 0.27 7.46
N ASP A 75 -14.58 0.52 7.14
CA ASP A 75 -15.61 -0.53 7.18
C ASP A 75 -15.34 -1.65 6.17
N ARG A 76 -15.63 -2.89 6.55
CA ARG A 76 -15.44 -4.08 5.69
C ARG A 76 -16.15 -4.00 4.34
N SER A 77 -17.21 -3.20 4.20
CA SER A 77 -17.90 -2.98 2.92
C SER A 77 -17.04 -2.34 1.84
N PHE A 78 -15.88 -1.77 2.21
CA PHE A 78 -14.90 -1.25 1.26
C PHE A 78 -14.07 -2.36 0.58
N CYS A 79 -13.97 -3.54 1.19
CA CYS A 79 -13.23 -4.66 0.63
C CYS A 79 -13.93 -5.19 -0.64
N GLY A 80 -13.19 -5.36 -1.73
CA GLY A 80 -13.73 -5.75 -3.02
C GLY A 80 -14.32 -4.63 -3.87
N ARG A 81 -14.37 -3.39 -3.39
CA ARG A 81 -14.74 -2.24 -4.23
C ARG A 81 -13.66 -1.91 -5.25
N ALA A 82 -14.09 -1.36 -6.39
CA ALA A 82 -13.15 -0.73 -7.32
C ALA A 82 -12.62 0.57 -6.70
N LEU A 83 -11.35 0.88 -6.92
CA LEU A 83 -10.74 2.13 -6.51
C LEU A 83 -11.04 3.19 -7.58
N ASP A 84 -12.23 3.80 -7.48
CA ASP A 84 -12.78 4.74 -8.46
C ASP A 84 -13.33 6.02 -7.79
N ALA A 85 -13.95 6.90 -8.58
CA ALA A 85 -14.54 8.14 -8.07
C ALA A 85 -15.66 7.90 -7.05
N ALA A 86 -16.37 6.76 -7.14
CA ALA A 86 -17.39 6.41 -6.14
C ALA A 86 -16.74 5.96 -4.83
N PHE A 87 -15.64 5.20 -4.89
CA PHE A 87 -14.83 4.88 -3.72
C PHE A 87 -14.36 6.14 -3.00
N LEU A 88 -13.72 7.07 -3.72
CA LEU A 88 -13.19 8.30 -3.15
C LEU A 88 -14.28 9.16 -2.51
N ARG A 89 -15.45 9.28 -3.15
CA ARG A 89 -16.59 10.04 -2.60
C ARG A 89 -17.14 9.41 -1.32
N ASP A 90 -17.15 8.09 -1.25
CA ASP A 90 -17.76 7.37 -0.14
C ASP A 90 -16.80 7.19 1.06
N LEU A 91 -15.52 7.59 0.93
CA LEU A 91 -14.55 7.50 2.03
C LEU A 91 -15.01 8.31 3.25
N PRO A 92 -14.97 7.73 4.46
CA PRO A 92 -15.26 8.45 5.70
C PRO A 92 -14.25 9.58 5.95
N PRO A 93 -14.65 10.63 6.69
CA PRO A 93 -13.72 11.65 7.14
C PRO A 93 -12.62 11.04 8.01
N GLY A 94 -11.36 11.42 7.75
CA GLY A 94 -10.19 10.95 8.51
C GLY A 94 -9.50 9.71 7.94
N VAL A 95 -10.09 9.03 6.96
CA VAL A 95 -9.41 7.95 6.21
C VAL A 95 -8.52 8.57 5.13
N ASP A 96 -7.27 8.14 5.04
CA ASP A 96 -6.38 8.59 3.98
C ASP A 96 -6.80 8.02 2.62
N PRO A 97 -7.00 8.86 1.58
CA PRO A 97 -7.37 8.41 0.24
C PRO A 97 -6.37 7.48 -0.47
N CYS A 98 -5.12 7.39 -0.03
CA CYS A 98 -4.15 6.43 -0.56
C CYS A 98 -3.98 5.20 0.35
N GLY A 99 -4.61 5.17 1.52
CA GLY A 99 -4.47 4.10 2.52
C GLY A 99 -3.12 4.12 3.25
N GLU A 100 -2.45 5.28 3.33
CA GLU A 100 -1.09 5.39 3.88
C GLU A 100 -0.98 5.03 5.36
N ASN A 101 -2.08 5.10 6.13
CA ASN A 101 -2.07 4.73 7.55
C ASN A 101 -2.46 3.26 7.78
N GLY A 102 -2.53 2.46 6.70
CA GLY A 102 -2.87 1.04 6.76
C GLY A 102 -4.37 0.77 6.76
N GLU A 103 -5.18 1.69 6.26
CA GLU A 103 -6.63 1.53 6.15
C GLU A 103 -7.01 0.42 5.17
N TYR A 104 -6.30 0.33 4.04
CA TYR A 104 -6.54 -0.69 3.04
C TYR A 104 -5.32 -0.97 2.13
N HIS A 105 -5.37 -2.10 1.42
CA HIS A 105 -4.48 -2.37 0.29
C HIS A 105 -5.30 -2.65 -0.98
N SER A 106 -4.72 -2.28 -2.12
CA SER A 106 -5.34 -2.48 -3.43
C SER A 106 -4.48 -3.36 -4.34
N PHE A 107 -5.14 -3.98 -5.32
CA PHE A 107 -4.52 -4.70 -6.42
C PHE A 107 -4.84 -3.97 -7.72
N VAL A 108 -3.82 -3.42 -8.38
CA VAL A 108 -3.93 -2.74 -9.67
C VAL A 108 -3.89 -3.79 -10.79
N TYR A 109 -4.94 -3.87 -11.58
CA TYR A 109 -5.13 -4.92 -12.59
C TYR A 109 -5.19 -4.39 -14.03
N ASP A 110 -5.28 -3.07 -14.24
CA ASP A 110 -5.36 -2.45 -15.56
C ASP A 110 -4.89 -0.99 -15.50
N GLY A 111 -4.52 -0.42 -16.65
CA GLY A 111 -4.12 0.98 -16.78
C GLY A 111 -3.21 1.25 -17.98
N PRO A 112 -2.79 2.51 -18.19
CA PRO A 112 -2.07 2.94 -19.40
C PRO A 112 -0.77 2.18 -19.72
N VAL A 113 -0.11 1.65 -18.69
CA VAL A 113 1.17 0.92 -18.84
C VAL A 113 0.99 -0.59 -19.01
N PHE A 114 -0.25 -1.09 -18.94
CA PHE A 114 -0.56 -2.50 -19.14
C PHE A 114 -0.80 -2.78 -20.63
N LEU A 115 -0.13 -3.80 -21.18
CA LEU A 115 -0.44 -4.29 -22.53
C LEU A 115 -1.81 -4.96 -22.61
N ARG A 116 -2.23 -5.58 -21.51
CA ARG A 116 -3.54 -6.21 -21.33
C ARG A 116 -3.88 -6.22 -19.82
N PRO A 117 -5.18 -6.15 -19.46
CA PRO A 117 -5.60 -6.30 -18.08
C PRO A 117 -5.15 -7.65 -17.51
N VAL A 118 -4.85 -7.69 -16.21
CA VAL A 118 -4.61 -8.93 -15.47
C VAL A 118 -5.97 -9.56 -15.14
N PRO A 119 -6.30 -10.73 -15.70
CA PRO A 119 -7.58 -11.37 -15.41
C PRO A 119 -7.61 -11.87 -13.96
N PHE A 120 -8.73 -11.68 -13.30
CA PHE A 120 -8.98 -12.22 -11.97
C PHE A 120 -10.48 -12.44 -11.75
N ARG A 121 -10.82 -13.27 -10.77
CA ARG A 121 -12.16 -13.43 -10.23
C ARG A 121 -12.14 -13.10 -8.74
N LYS A 122 -13.18 -12.40 -8.29
CA LYS A 122 -13.40 -12.11 -6.87
C LYS A 122 -13.95 -13.36 -6.20
N GLY A 123 -13.25 -13.85 -5.18
CA GLY A 123 -13.70 -14.90 -4.29
C GLY A 123 -14.41 -14.34 -3.06
N GLU A 124 -14.31 -15.05 -1.95
CA GLU A 124 -14.90 -14.64 -0.68
C GLU A 124 -14.09 -13.53 -0.01
N VAL A 125 -14.75 -12.77 0.88
CA VAL A 125 -14.07 -11.85 1.79
C VAL A 125 -13.85 -12.59 3.12
N LEU A 126 -12.58 -12.86 3.42
CA LEU A 126 -12.15 -13.60 4.61
C LEU A 126 -11.71 -12.63 5.69
N GLN A 127 -12.25 -12.79 6.88
CA GLN A 127 -11.88 -12.00 8.04
C GLN A 127 -10.78 -12.72 8.84
N ARG A 128 -9.74 -11.99 9.26
CA ARG A 128 -8.67 -12.49 10.13
C ARG A 128 -8.40 -11.51 11.26
N SER A 129 -8.18 -12.04 12.45
CA SER A 129 -7.79 -11.26 13.63
C SER A 129 -6.31 -11.44 13.91
N TYR A 130 -5.63 -10.36 14.25
CA TYR A 130 -4.21 -10.37 14.60
C TYR A 130 -4.03 -9.76 15.98
N PRO A 131 -3.31 -10.44 16.90
CA PRO A 131 -3.00 -9.86 18.19
C PRO A 131 -2.10 -8.64 17.99
N ALA A 132 -2.29 -7.63 18.85
CA ALA A 132 -1.39 -6.50 18.88
C ALA A 132 0.07 -6.96 19.11
N PRO A 133 1.06 -6.28 18.50
CA PRO A 133 2.46 -6.58 18.76
C PRO A 133 2.75 -6.41 20.26
N ARG A 134 3.30 -7.43 20.90
CA ARG A 134 3.78 -7.31 22.29
C ARG A 134 5.14 -6.61 22.28
N SER A 135 5.25 -5.47 22.97
CA SER A 135 6.52 -4.84 23.30
C SER A 135 7.13 -5.50 24.56
N SER A 136 8.45 -5.42 24.72
CA SER A 136 9.14 -5.98 25.91
C SER A 136 8.79 -5.26 27.22
N ASP A 137 8.13 -4.09 27.15
CA ASP A 137 7.74 -3.29 28.32
C ASP A 137 6.27 -3.53 28.75
N ASP A 138 5.55 -4.44 28.09
CA ASP A 138 4.10 -4.63 28.27
C ASP A 138 3.72 -5.54 29.47
N CYS A 139 4.62 -5.79 30.42
CA CYS A 139 4.36 -6.65 31.58
C CYS A 139 3.19 -6.19 32.48
N PHE A 140 2.72 -4.94 32.32
CA PHE A 140 1.59 -4.35 33.06
C PHE A 140 0.57 -3.63 32.17
N ALA A 141 0.65 -3.76 30.84
CA ALA A 141 -0.29 -3.10 29.92
C ALA A 141 -1.59 -3.90 29.79
N GLU A 142 -2.72 -3.20 29.70
CA GLU A 142 -4.00 -3.84 29.35
C GLU A 142 -3.87 -4.52 27.98
N PRO A 143 -4.56 -5.67 27.75
CA PRO A 143 -4.54 -6.33 26.45
C PRO A 143 -5.03 -5.34 25.40
N GLN A 144 -4.16 -5.00 24.44
CA GLN A 144 -4.59 -4.20 23.30
C GLN A 144 -5.59 -5.00 22.46
N PRO A 145 -6.65 -4.35 21.95
CA PRO A 145 -7.64 -5.02 21.11
C PRO A 145 -6.96 -5.61 19.89
N GLU A 146 -7.41 -6.80 19.48
CA GLU A 146 -6.93 -7.43 18.26
C GLU A 146 -7.32 -6.58 17.04
N THR A 147 -6.41 -6.48 16.07
CA THR A 147 -6.69 -5.80 14.81
C THR A 147 -7.32 -6.79 13.85
N VAL A 148 -8.51 -6.45 13.37
CA VAL A 148 -9.26 -7.27 12.43
C VAL A 148 -9.05 -6.76 11.01
N PHE A 149 -8.75 -7.68 10.10
CA PHE A 149 -8.62 -7.39 8.67
C PHE A 149 -9.59 -8.24 7.85
N SER A 150 -10.20 -7.60 6.86
CA SER A 150 -11.00 -8.25 5.81
C SER A 150 -10.17 -8.35 4.52
N PHE A 151 -10.00 -9.56 3.99
CA PHE A 151 -9.23 -9.85 2.79
C PHE A 151 -10.11 -10.41 1.67
N LEU A 152 -10.02 -9.82 0.47
CA LEU A 152 -10.64 -10.37 -0.72
C LEU A 152 -9.75 -11.46 -1.32
N GLU A 153 -10.30 -12.66 -1.52
CA GLU A 153 -9.63 -13.69 -2.29
C GLU A 153 -9.64 -13.35 -3.79
N LEU A 154 -8.47 -13.43 -4.43
CA LEU A 154 -8.32 -13.27 -5.87
C LEU A 154 -7.89 -14.60 -6.48
N ALA A 155 -8.67 -15.08 -7.46
CA ALA A 155 -8.35 -16.27 -8.24
C ALA A 155 -8.07 -15.89 -9.71
N THR A 156 -7.20 -16.64 -10.37
CA THR A 156 -6.83 -16.48 -11.80
C THR A 156 -7.49 -17.54 -12.66
#